data_AF-A0A1Q6TR89-F1
#
_entry.id   AF-A0A1Q6TR89-F1
#
_cell.length_a   1.000
_cell.length_b   1.000
_cell.length_c   1.000
_cell.angle_alpha   90.00
_cell.angle_beta   90.00
_cell.angle_gamma   90.00
#
_symmetry.space_group_name_H-M   'P 1'
#
loop_
_entity.id
_entity.type
_entity.pdbx_description
1 polymer ?
#
loop_
_entity_poly.entity_id
_entity_poly.type
_entity_poly.pdbx_seq_one_letter_code
_entity_poly.pdbx_strand_id
1 'polypeptide(L)'
;MKYAILNNERIEPQKGIKNAICPICGEIVVPKCGQIKIHHWAHQTTLNCDSWWESETEWHRKWKNNFLKECQEIIMYDVKTGEKHIADVKTRTGIIIEFQHSPMNIKEQYSREQFYKNMIWIVDARQYYDKFKQNIKFLNHCKCGKNYFYIKIDSFETQNNCFPKRWLESSVPVIFDFGINDDVENNDYNGQKKWLWCVFPEKFNKNLGYFVGETICGMCLKKETFLNRISKTDSFYPNIVISELEQLKIEQEEKRQEEWRKQEELYKQQQQELSKIKYPKEEKWRDAIFNIKLDIKNGKLNPVKLSITKEGEILDKDNKKYNGLKCMVLGIKSYPSVYNGNEYTKNDVLMLINYDNKFITTIMHIPSSILHDYSIGFDLLYGNYNYFIRTISVIPYYDKYSLWFEDDERIWTTEKLKKDLEFISNKYK
;
A
#
# COMPACT_ATOMS: atom_id res chain seq x y z
N MET A 1 7.79 13.11 50.17
CA MET A 1 8.20 14.03 49.09
C MET A 1 9.68 14.33 49.13
N LYS A 2 10.27 14.69 47.99
CA LYS A 2 11.68 15.08 47.89
C LYS A 2 11.87 16.55 48.25
N TYR A 3 10.98 17.43 47.82
CA TYR A 3 11.13 18.88 48.00
C TYR A 3 10.09 19.47 48.95
N ALA A 4 10.52 20.40 49.79
CA ALA A 4 9.69 21.30 50.57
C ALA A 4 10.09 22.75 50.29
N ILE A 5 9.30 23.72 50.76
CA ILE A 5 9.61 25.15 50.64
C ILE A 5 10.11 25.68 51.97
N LEU A 6 11.25 26.37 51.94
CA LEU A 6 11.76 27.16 53.07
C LEU A 6 12.35 28.45 52.50
N ASN A 7 11.97 29.60 53.03
CA ASN A 7 12.42 30.92 52.53
C ASN A 7 12.21 31.11 51.01
N ASN A 8 11.07 30.64 50.49
CA ASN A 8 10.74 30.62 49.06
C ASN A 8 11.66 29.76 48.17
N GLU A 9 12.52 28.93 48.76
CA GLU A 9 13.39 28.01 48.02
C GLU A 9 12.93 26.56 48.16
N ARG A 10 13.09 25.79 47.08
CA ARG A 10 12.85 24.33 47.08
C ARG A 10 14.05 23.62 47.70
N ILE A 11 13.86 22.96 48.83
CA ILE A 11 14.92 22.30 49.58
C ILE A 11 14.69 20.80 49.75
N GLU A 12 15.79 20.04 49.81
CA GLU A 12 15.78 18.61 50.12
C GLU A 12 15.86 18.39 51.64
N PRO A 13 15.35 17.26 52.17
CA PRO A 13 15.36 16.97 53.60
C PRO A 13 16.77 16.84 54.15
N GLN A 14 17.10 17.68 55.13
CA GLN A 14 18.32 17.61 55.91
C GLN A 14 18.00 17.61 57.40
N LYS A 15 18.85 16.97 58.21
CA LYS A 15 18.70 16.91 59.66
C LYS A 15 18.71 18.32 60.25
N GLY A 16 17.78 18.59 61.15
CA GLY A 16 17.72 19.86 61.90
C GLY A 16 16.92 20.97 61.24
N ILE A 17 16.48 20.83 59.98
CA ILE A 17 15.61 21.83 59.35
C ILE A 17 14.24 21.85 60.04
N LYS A 18 13.77 23.07 60.34
CA LYS A 18 12.46 23.37 60.91
C LYS A 18 11.71 24.35 60.02
N ASN A 19 10.39 24.42 60.17
CA ASN A 19 9.50 25.37 59.48
C ASN A 19 9.47 25.26 57.95
N ALA A 20 9.97 24.17 57.38
CA ALA A 20 9.74 23.89 55.97
C ALA A 20 8.27 23.52 55.75
N ILE A 21 7.68 24.01 54.67
CA ILE A 21 6.26 23.80 54.35
C ILE A 21 6.08 22.95 53.10
N CYS A 22 4.99 22.20 53.06
CA CYS A 22 4.55 21.50 51.88
C CYS A 22 4.10 22.52 50.81
N PRO A 23 4.59 22.44 49.56
CA PRO A 23 4.16 23.35 48.50
C PRO A 23 2.69 23.13 48.09
N ILE A 24 2.08 21.99 48.41
CA ILE A 24 0.68 21.70 48.08
C ILE A 24 -0.25 22.32 49.12
N CYS A 25 -0.16 21.88 50.37
CA CYS A 25 -1.13 22.22 51.42
C CYS A 25 -0.68 23.38 52.30
N GLY A 26 0.59 23.81 52.22
CA GLY A 26 1.16 24.86 53.08
C GLY A 26 1.49 24.41 54.50
N GLU A 27 1.15 23.18 54.88
CA GLU A 27 1.41 22.63 56.21
C GLU A 27 2.90 22.36 56.45
N ILE A 28 3.31 22.44 57.72
CA ILE A 28 4.70 22.16 58.12
C ILE A 28 5.04 20.68 57.89
N VAL A 29 6.20 20.44 57.28
CA VAL A 29 6.75 19.10 57.05
C VAL A 29 8.03 18.86 57.84
N VAL A 30 8.26 17.61 58.20
CA VAL A 30 9.40 17.17 59.02
C VAL A 30 10.41 16.40 58.16
N PRO A 31 11.72 16.70 58.25
CA PRO A 31 12.72 15.96 57.50
C PRO A 31 12.94 14.58 58.15
N LYS A 32 12.72 13.51 57.39
CA LYS A 32 13.05 12.13 57.79
C LYS A 32 14.36 11.74 57.12
N CYS A 33 15.45 11.81 57.88
CA CYS A 33 16.82 11.53 57.41
C CYS A 33 17.44 10.34 58.16
N GLY A 34 16.72 9.21 58.18
CA GLY A 34 17.19 7.95 58.77
C GLY A 34 17.97 7.09 57.77
N GLN A 35 18.58 6.00 58.24
CA GLN A 35 19.40 5.11 57.41
C GLN A 35 18.59 4.07 56.63
N ILE A 36 17.34 3.80 57.04
CA ILE A 36 16.53 2.70 56.50
C ILE A 36 15.72 3.13 55.26
N LYS A 37 15.13 4.32 55.29
CA LYS A 37 14.31 4.87 54.21
C LYS A 37 15.04 6.02 53.55
N ILE A 38 14.84 6.20 52.25
CA ILE A 38 15.36 7.36 51.53
C ILE A 38 14.93 8.65 52.23
N HIS A 39 15.82 9.64 52.26
CA HIS A 39 15.50 10.91 52.88
C HIS A 39 14.30 11.56 52.18
N HIS A 40 13.28 11.89 52.98
CA HIS A 40 12.03 12.48 52.50
C HIS A 40 11.48 13.48 53.52
N TRP A 41 10.69 14.43 53.05
CA TRP A 41 9.80 15.20 53.91
C TRP A 41 8.53 14.41 54.17
N ALA A 42 8.10 14.41 55.43
CA ALA A 42 6.88 13.76 55.90
C ALA A 42 5.94 14.78 56.53
N HIS A 43 4.65 14.65 56.24
CA HIS A 43 3.61 15.37 56.96
C HIS A 43 3.39 14.76 58.35
N GLN A 44 2.91 15.56 59.29
CA GLN A 44 2.38 15.04 60.55
C GLN A 44 1.00 14.40 60.35
N THR A 45 0.19 14.95 59.44
CA THR A 45 -1.10 14.40 59.00
C THR A 45 -1.26 14.61 57.48
N THR A 46 -1.91 13.67 56.78
CA THR A 46 -2.09 13.74 55.31
C THR A 46 -3.51 14.14 54.89
N LEU A 47 -4.39 14.43 55.84
CA LEU A 47 -5.83 14.69 55.62
C LEU A 47 -6.11 15.82 54.62
N ASN A 48 -5.24 16.84 54.56
CA ASN A 48 -5.42 18.02 53.70
C ASN A 48 -4.43 18.07 52.53
N CYS A 49 -3.73 16.98 52.23
CA CYS A 49 -2.71 16.92 51.20
C CYS A 49 -3.16 16.08 50.00
N ASP A 50 -2.33 16.02 48.96
CA ASP A 50 -2.64 15.32 47.71
C ASP A 50 -2.92 13.83 47.97
N SER A 51 -4.12 13.40 47.54
CA SER A 51 -4.57 12.02 47.70
C SER A 51 -3.80 11.02 46.81
N TRP A 52 -3.12 11.51 45.77
CA TRP A 52 -2.30 10.71 44.86
C TRP A 52 -0.87 10.51 45.38
N TRP A 53 -0.58 11.00 46.58
CA TRP A 53 0.73 10.92 47.19
C TRP A 53 1.13 9.47 47.50
N GLU A 54 2.19 8.97 46.84
CA GLU A 54 2.80 7.68 47.14
C GLU A 54 4.09 7.80 47.97
N SER A 55 4.45 6.70 48.65
CA SER A 55 5.76 6.60 49.31
C SER A 55 6.86 6.46 48.27
N GLU A 56 7.75 7.46 48.21
CA GLU A 56 8.88 7.48 47.29
C GLU A 56 9.84 6.30 47.53
N THR A 57 10.03 5.46 46.52
CA THR A 57 11.02 4.37 46.53
C THR A 57 12.35 4.80 45.90
N GLU A 58 13.41 4.01 46.07
CA GLU A 58 14.69 4.28 45.41
C GLU A 58 14.57 4.26 43.88
N TRP A 59 13.78 3.33 43.33
CA TRP A 59 13.53 3.26 41.89
C TRP A 59 12.84 4.52 41.38
N HIS A 60 11.81 4.97 42.10
CA HIS A 60 11.08 6.21 41.80
C HIS A 60 12.02 7.43 41.81
N ARG A 61 12.86 7.53 42.85
CA ARG A 61 13.84 8.62 42.98
C ARG A 61 14.90 8.58 41.88
N LYS A 62 15.47 7.40 41.60
CA LYS A 62 16.46 7.21 40.53
C LYS A 62 15.89 7.66 39.18
N TRP A 63 14.61 7.38 38.93
CA TRP A 63 13.92 7.84 37.72
C TRP A 63 13.76 9.36 37.67
N LYS A 64 13.20 9.99 38.71
CA LYS A 64 13.08 11.45 38.81
C LYS A 64 14.40 12.18 38.64
N ASN A 65 15.49 11.61 39.19
CA ASN A 65 16.83 12.19 39.11
C ASN A 65 17.43 12.24 37.69
N ASN A 66 16.82 11.61 36.69
CA ASN A 66 17.21 11.80 35.28
C ASN A 66 16.74 13.14 34.70
N PHE A 67 15.93 13.90 35.45
CA PHE A 67 15.36 15.18 35.04
C PHE A 67 15.88 16.31 35.93
N LEU A 68 15.86 17.53 35.40
CA LEU A 68 16.27 18.71 36.16
C LEU A 68 15.36 18.97 37.37
N LYS A 69 15.91 19.60 38.42
CA LYS A 69 15.19 19.87 39.67
C LYS A 69 13.90 20.67 39.42
N GLU A 70 13.93 21.65 38.52
CA GLU A 70 12.75 22.44 38.16
C GLU A 70 11.66 21.67 37.40
N CYS A 71 11.95 20.46 36.94
CA CYS A 71 10.99 19.58 36.26
C CYS A 71 10.36 18.56 37.22
N GLN A 72 10.94 18.33 38.39
CA GLN A 72 10.48 17.30 39.35
C GLN A 72 9.43 17.86 40.30
N GLU A 73 8.47 17.04 40.72
CA GLU A 73 7.42 17.33 41.73
C GLU A 73 6.72 18.68 41.47
N ILE A 74 6.08 18.79 40.30
CA ILE A 74 5.45 20.04 39.84
C ILE A 74 3.95 20.02 40.13
N ILE A 75 3.49 21.06 40.81
CA ILE A 75 2.07 21.23 41.12
C ILE A 75 1.33 21.62 39.84
N MET A 76 0.29 20.85 39.55
CA MET A 76 -0.62 21.05 38.45
C MET A 76 -2.00 21.35 39.02
N TYR A 77 -2.74 22.21 38.32
CA TYR A 77 -4.07 22.66 38.72
C TYR A 77 -5.07 22.35 37.62
N ASP A 78 -6.21 21.80 37.99
CA ASP A 78 -7.38 21.78 37.11
C ASP A 78 -8.09 23.13 37.20
N VAL A 79 -8.15 23.83 36.07
CA VAL A 79 -8.68 25.20 35.98
C VAL A 79 -10.18 25.27 36.28
N LYS A 80 -10.92 24.17 36.10
CA LYS A 80 -12.39 24.14 36.26
C LYS A 80 -12.81 23.82 37.69
N THR A 81 -12.12 22.86 38.32
CA THR A 81 -12.47 22.32 39.64
C THR A 81 -11.64 22.93 40.76
N GLY A 82 -10.49 23.52 40.45
CA GLY A 82 -9.51 23.97 41.44
C GLY A 82 -8.73 22.83 42.09
N GLU A 83 -8.92 21.59 41.63
CA GLU A 83 -8.17 20.43 42.10
C GLU A 83 -6.68 20.59 41.78
N LYS A 84 -5.83 20.13 42.70
CA LYS A 84 -4.37 20.24 42.60
C LYS A 84 -3.70 18.91 42.87
N HIS A 85 -2.75 18.55 42.02
CA HIS A 85 -1.95 17.34 42.15
C HIS A 85 -0.49 17.59 41.81
N ILE A 86 0.42 16.83 42.43
CA ILE A 86 1.84 16.86 42.06
C ILE A 86 2.11 15.86 40.95
N ALA A 87 2.57 16.37 39.81
CA ALA A 87 3.22 15.55 38.80
C ALA A 87 4.63 15.17 39.26
N ASP A 88 5.01 13.90 39.11
CA ASP A 88 6.35 13.42 39.41
C ASP A 88 7.42 14.15 38.59
N VAL A 89 7.18 14.26 37.28
CA VAL A 89 7.99 15.07 36.35
C VAL A 89 7.07 15.78 35.36
N LYS A 90 7.33 17.07 35.14
CA LYS A 90 6.86 17.85 33.99
C LYS A 90 8.07 18.32 33.20
N THR A 91 8.22 17.86 31.97
CA THR A 91 9.31 18.32 31.10
C THR A 91 9.16 19.80 30.78
N ARG A 92 10.26 20.46 30.37
CA ARG A 92 10.23 21.86 29.92
C ARG A 92 9.27 22.11 28.77
N THR A 93 9.04 21.08 27.96
CA THR A 93 8.14 21.07 26.82
C THR A 93 6.69 20.74 27.19
N GLY A 94 6.40 20.43 28.46
CA GLY A 94 5.04 20.29 28.98
C GLY A 94 4.48 18.86 29.05
N ILE A 95 5.31 17.83 28.84
CA ILE A 95 4.89 16.43 29.00
C ILE A 95 4.95 16.05 30.48
N ILE A 96 3.88 15.43 30.96
CA ILE A 96 3.81 14.85 32.31
C ILE A 96 4.32 13.41 32.27
N ILE A 97 5.16 13.03 33.22
CA ILE A 97 5.65 11.67 33.40
C ILE A 97 5.36 11.29 34.84
N GLU A 98 4.55 10.24 35.02
CA GLU A 98 4.33 9.63 36.33
C GLU A 98 5.03 8.27 36.38
N PHE A 99 5.62 7.97 37.52
CA PHE A 99 6.28 6.69 37.75
C PHE A 99 5.44 5.84 38.69
N GLN A 100 5.10 4.62 38.27
CA GLN A 100 4.29 3.72 39.08
C GLN A 100 5.10 2.51 39.53
N HIS A 101 5.26 2.38 40.85
CA HIS A 101 5.86 1.20 41.48
C HIS A 101 4.81 0.39 42.27
N SER A 102 3.97 1.08 43.05
CA SER A 102 3.02 0.44 43.94
C SER A 102 1.76 -0.04 43.19
N PRO A 103 0.95 -0.94 43.77
CA PRO A 103 -0.38 -1.21 43.26
C PRO A 103 -1.27 0.04 43.36
N MET A 104 -1.70 0.57 42.22
CA MET A 104 -2.68 1.66 42.13
C MET A 104 -4.09 1.10 41.84
N ASN A 105 -5.18 1.84 42.00
CA ASN A 105 -6.50 1.39 41.50
C ASN A 105 -6.72 1.83 40.05
N ILE A 106 -7.51 1.09 39.25
CA ILE A 106 -7.85 1.47 37.87
C ILE A 106 -8.58 2.82 37.80
N LYS A 107 -9.44 3.11 38.79
CA LYS A 107 -10.15 4.40 38.87
C LYS A 107 -9.18 5.57 39.05
N GLU A 108 -8.15 5.37 39.89
CA GLU A 108 -7.13 6.38 40.14
C GLU A 108 -6.25 6.59 38.91
N GLN A 109 -5.84 5.51 38.25
CA GLN A 109 -5.11 5.59 36.99
C GLN A 109 -5.88 6.41 35.95
N TYR A 110 -7.17 6.09 35.75
CA TYR A 110 -8.02 6.84 34.81
C TYR A 110 -8.15 8.31 35.21
N SER A 111 -8.32 8.60 36.51
CA SER A 111 -8.41 9.97 37.02
C SER A 111 -7.14 10.77 36.71
N ARG A 112 -5.96 10.19 36.93
CA ARG A 112 -4.67 10.81 36.61
C ARG A 112 -4.52 11.06 35.11
N GLU A 113 -4.87 10.07 34.28
CA GLU A 113 -4.82 10.19 32.82
C GLU A 113 -5.73 11.31 32.29
N GLN A 114 -6.95 11.45 32.84
CA GLN A 114 -7.88 12.53 32.47
C GLN A 114 -7.44 13.91 32.96
N PHE A 115 -6.83 13.97 34.14
CA PHE A 115 -6.33 15.21 34.72
C PHE A 115 -5.13 15.75 33.94
N TYR A 116 -4.08 14.94 33.75
CA TYR A 116 -2.84 15.40 33.12
C TYR A 116 -2.90 15.45 31.60
N LYS A 117 -3.63 14.53 30.95
CA LYS A 117 -3.83 14.41 29.49
C LYS A 117 -2.55 14.15 28.69
N ASN A 118 -1.65 15.13 28.60
CA ASN A 118 -0.36 15.00 27.90
C ASN A 118 0.67 14.29 28.80
N MET A 119 0.44 12.99 28.99
CA MET A 119 1.10 12.20 30.02
C MET A 119 1.69 10.90 29.47
N ILE A 120 2.72 10.39 30.15
CA ILE A 120 3.28 9.04 29.97
C ILE A 120 3.37 8.36 31.33
N TRP A 121 3.05 7.07 31.35
CA TRP A 121 3.36 6.19 32.48
C TRP A 121 4.73 5.53 32.30
N ILE A 122 5.56 5.54 33.34
CA ILE A 122 6.71 4.63 33.46
C ILE A 122 6.44 3.68 34.62
N VAL A 123 6.37 2.39 34.34
CA VAL A 123 5.95 1.37 35.29
C VAL A 123 7.14 0.52 35.67
N ASP A 124 7.35 0.34 36.97
CA ASP A 124 8.29 -0.64 37.48
C ASP A 124 7.78 -2.05 37.20
N ALA A 125 8.36 -2.66 36.17
CA ALA A 125 7.95 -3.95 35.67
C ALA A 125 8.91 -5.08 36.09
N ARG A 126 9.87 -4.81 36.98
CA ARG A 126 10.93 -5.77 37.39
C ARG A 126 10.35 -7.10 37.88
N GLN A 127 9.26 -7.07 38.65
CA GLN A 127 8.57 -8.26 39.14
C GLN A 127 7.92 -9.12 38.03
N TYR A 128 7.72 -8.56 36.84
CA TYR A 128 7.13 -9.25 35.69
C TYR A 128 8.17 -9.72 34.67
N TYR A 129 9.47 -9.56 34.95
CA TYR A 129 10.54 -9.85 33.99
C TYR A 129 10.58 -11.30 33.55
N ASP A 130 10.42 -12.27 34.46
CA ASP A 130 10.50 -13.69 34.09
C ASP A 130 9.39 -14.08 33.12
N LYS A 131 8.18 -13.58 33.38
CA LYS A 131 7.04 -13.74 32.47
C LYS A 131 7.31 -13.06 31.12
N PHE A 132 7.82 -11.83 31.15
CA PHE A 132 8.19 -11.10 29.93
C PHE A 132 9.22 -11.88 29.10
N LYS A 133 10.30 -12.35 29.72
CA LYS A 133 11.38 -13.11 29.07
C LYS A 133 10.88 -14.39 28.43
N GLN A 134 9.97 -15.12 29.08
CA GLN A 134 9.38 -16.34 28.53
C GLN A 134 8.54 -16.07 27.28
N ASN A 135 7.85 -14.93 27.27
CA ASN A 135 6.83 -14.63 26.29
C ASN A 135 7.29 -13.71 25.15
N ILE A 136 8.42 -13.01 25.30
CA ILE A 136 8.89 -12.01 24.31
C ILE A 136 9.05 -12.58 22.90
N LYS A 137 9.36 -13.88 22.79
CA LYS A 137 9.45 -14.61 21.52
C LYS A 137 8.15 -14.64 20.72
N PHE A 138 7.01 -14.38 21.37
CA PHE A 138 5.69 -14.29 20.75
C PHE A 138 5.35 -12.87 20.31
N LEU A 139 6.20 -11.87 20.56
CA LEU A 139 6.02 -10.53 20.01
C LEU A 139 6.30 -10.55 18.51
N ASN A 140 5.28 -10.21 17.73
CA ASN A 140 5.44 -10.01 16.31
C ASN A 140 6.15 -8.67 16.07
N HIS A 141 7.09 -8.64 15.14
CA HIS A 141 7.83 -7.42 14.79
C HIS A 141 7.18 -6.75 13.58
N CYS A 142 7.07 -5.42 13.61
CA CYS A 142 6.53 -4.67 12.48
C CYS A 142 7.50 -4.68 11.30
N LYS A 143 6.96 -4.70 10.07
CA LYS A 143 7.77 -4.61 8.83
C LYS A 143 8.52 -3.26 8.71
N CYS A 144 8.07 -2.22 9.42
CA CYS A 144 8.62 -0.86 9.40
C CYS A 144 9.88 -0.67 10.26
N GLY A 145 10.41 -1.71 10.90
CA GLY A 145 11.67 -1.63 11.63
C GLY A 145 11.72 -2.54 12.85
N LYS A 146 12.91 -3.03 13.19
CA LYS A 146 13.12 -4.01 14.27
C LYS A 146 12.78 -3.49 15.68
N ASN A 147 12.55 -2.19 15.84
CA ASN A 147 12.25 -1.57 17.13
C ASN A 147 10.75 -1.45 17.43
N TYR A 148 9.89 -1.80 16.48
CA TYR A 148 8.43 -1.77 16.65
C TYR A 148 7.87 -3.18 16.74
N PHE A 149 6.91 -3.36 17.63
CA PHE A 149 6.26 -4.65 17.86
C PHE A 149 4.74 -4.52 17.88
N TYR A 150 4.07 -5.64 17.65
CA TYR A 150 2.64 -5.78 17.85
C TYR A 150 2.28 -7.15 18.42
N ILE A 151 1.11 -7.22 19.07
CA ILE A 151 0.50 -8.42 19.63
C ILE A 151 -0.93 -8.49 19.11
N LYS A 152 -1.39 -9.62 18.57
CA LYS A 152 -2.79 -9.81 18.22
C LYS A 152 -3.60 -10.15 19.47
N ILE A 153 -4.79 -9.58 19.56
CA ILE A 153 -5.73 -9.87 20.64
C ILE A 153 -6.55 -11.10 20.23
N ASP A 154 -5.90 -12.26 20.13
CA ASP A 154 -6.60 -13.55 20.02
C ASP A 154 -6.41 -14.37 21.31
N SER A 155 -7.25 -15.39 21.48
CA SER A 155 -7.28 -16.20 22.71
C SER A 155 -5.95 -16.88 23.05
N PHE A 156 -5.07 -17.09 22.06
CA PHE A 156 -3.78 -17.75 22.24
C PHE A 156 -2.67 -16.74 22.56
N GLU A 157 -2.61 -15.62 21.84
CA GLU A 157 -1.62 -14.56 22.08
C GLU A 157 -1.88 -13.78 23.37
N THR A 158 -3.15 -13.62 23.79
CA THR A 158 -3.51 -12.97 25.06
C THR A 158 -3.13 -13.79 26.31
N GLN A 159 -3.08 -15.12 26.20
CA GLN A 159 -2.56 -16.01 27.26
C GLN A 159 -1.04 -15.89 27.40
N ASN A 160 -0.36 -15.64 26.27
CA ASN A 160 1.08 -15.46 26.18
C ASN A 160 1.51 -13.98 26.25
N ASN A 161 0.67 -13.10 26.80
CA ASN A 161 0.99 -11.68 26.92
C ASN A 161 2.22 -11.43 27.83
N CYS A 162 3.16 -10.61 27.33
CA CYS A 162 4.41 -10.26 28.01
C CYS A 162 4.24 -9.14 29.06
N PHE A 163 3.16 -8.37 28.96
CA PHE A 163 2.94 -7.16 29.74
C PHE A 163 1.84 -7.37 30.79
N PRO A 164 1.82 -6.60 31.89
CA PRO A 164 0.72 -6.66 32.84
C PRO A 164 -0.55 -6.10 32.20
N LYS A 165 -1.62 -6.92 32.17
CA LYS A 165 -2.85 -6.68 31.38
C LYS A 165 -3.47 -5.30 31.59
N ARG A 166 -3.54 -4.85 32.85
CA ARG A 166 -4.14 -3.56 33.21
C ARG A 166 -3.56 -2.37 32.44
N TRP A 167 -2.27 -2.39 32.15
CA TRP A 167 -1.60 -1.28 31.49
C TRP A 167 -1.79 -1.27 29.97
N LEU A 168 -2.28 -2.37 29.40
CA LEU A 168 -2.54 -2.47 27.96
C LEU A 168 -3.76 -1.65 27.52
N GLU A 169 -4.68 -1.37 28.44
CA GLU A 169 -5.90 -0.59 28.21
C GLU A 169 -5.71 0.90 28.57
N SER A 170 -4.48 1.33 28.87
CA SER A 170 -4.16 2.71 29.21
C SER A 170 -4.49 3.67 28.06
N SER A 171 -5.09 4.82 28.37
CA SER A 171 -5.43 5.84 27.37
C SER A 171 -4.23 6.68 26.93
N VAL A 172 -3.12 6.53 27.67
CA VAL A 172 -1.81 7.18 27.44
C VAL A 172 -0.68 6.14 27.33
N PRO A 173 0.48 6.47 26.71
CA PRO A 173 1.58 5.55 26.53
C PRO A 173 2.13 5.04 27.84
N VAL A 174 2.44 3.74 27.87
CA VAL A 174 2.97 3.07 29.05
C VAL A 174 4.32 2.46 28.72
N ILE A 175 5.33 2.87 29.45
CA ILE A 175 6.69 2.35 29.35
C ILE A 175 6.94 1.39 30.50
N PHE A 176 7.25 0.15 30.17
CA PHE A 176 7.67 -0.86 31.15
C PHE A 176 9.18 -0.84 31.32
N ASP A 177 9.62 -0.57 32.56
CA ASP A 177 11.00 -0.71 32.99
C ASP A 177 11.19 -2.04 33.71
N PHE A 178 11.74 -3.03 33.01
CA PHE A 178 12.07 -4.34 33.58
C PHE A 178 13.40 -4.33 34.36
N GLY A 179 14.06 -3.18 34.46
CA GLY A 179 15.34 -2.99 35.14
C GLY A 179 16.55 -3.42 34.31
N ILE A 180 17.66 -2.73 34.52
CA ILE A 180 19.02 -3.20 34.22
C ILE A 180 19.51 -3.87 35.51
N ASN A 181 20.05 -5.09 35.45
CA ASN A 181 20.71 -5.63 36.65
C ASN A 181 21.96 -4.77 36.87
N ASP A 182 21.93 -3.91 37.90
CA ASP A 182 23.12 -3.20 38.39
C ASP A 182 24.17 -4.21 38.94
N ASP A 183 23.85 -5.51 39.05
CA ASP A 183 24.69 -6.57 39.65
C ASP A 183 25.03 -7.78 38.74
N VAL A 184 24.92 -7.69 37.40
CA VAL A 184 25.36 -8.81 36.54
C VAL A 184 26.47 -8.35 35.61
N GLU A 185 27.69 -8.60 36.06
CA GLU A 185 28.86 -8.65 35.18
C GLU A 185 28.57 -9.55 33.99
N ASN A 186 29.02 -9.07 32.82
CA ASN A 186 28.93 -9.72 31.53
C ASN A 186 29.04 -11.24 31.62
N ASN A 187 27.95 -11.95 31.29
CA ASN A 187 27.95 -12.91 30.19
C ASN A 187 26.53 -13.43 29.91
N ASP A 188 26.25 -13.53 28.62
CA ASP A 188 25.15 -14.25 27.97
C ASP A 188 23.68 -13.76 28.16
N TYR A 189 23.04 -13.51 26.99
CA TYR A 189 21.59 -13.43 26.77
C TYR A 189 20.73 -12.49 27.66
N ASN A 190 21.23 -11.29 28.03
CA ASN A 190 20.43 -10.26 28.73
C ASN A 190 20.49 -8.86 28.10
N GLY A 191 20.66 -8.76 26.77
CA GLY A 191 20.62 -7.47 26.05
C GLY A 191 19.27 -6.73 26.15
N GLN A 192 18.18 -7.45 26.45
CA GLN A 192 16.80 -6.95 26.52
C GLN A 192 16.52 -6.06 27.74
N LYS A 193 17.24 -6.25 28.85
CA LYS A 193 17.15 -5.43 30.07
C LYS A 193 17.59 -3.97 29.88
N LYS A 194 18.33 -3.69 28.80
CA LYS A 194 18.75 -2.32 28.42
C LYS A 194 17.64 -1.55 27.70
N TRP A 195 16.52 -2.19 27.38
CA TRP A 195 15.43 -1.63 26.59
C TRP A 195 14.22 -1.36 27.47
N LEU A 196 13.67 -0.17 27.27
CA LEU A 196 12.33 0.21 27.71
C LEU A 196 11.34 -0.28 26.67
N TRP A 197 10.21 -0.82 27.13
CA TRP A 197 9.16 -1.34 26.26
C TRP A 197 7.95 -0.44 26.39
N CYS A 198 7.68 0.35 25.36
CA CYS A 198 6.58 1.29 25.30
C CYS A 198 5.40 0.65 24.57
N VAL A 199 4.25 0.52 25.25
CA VAL A 199 2.98 0.17 24.63
C VAL A 199 2.19 1.44 24.34
N PHE A 200 1.61 1.52 23.14
CA PHE A 200 0.80 2.64 22.72
C PHE A 200 -0.67 2.44 23.06
N PRO A 201 -1.40 3.54 23.35
CA PRO A 201 -2.85 3.50 23.44
C PRO A 201 -3.50 3.01 22.14
N GLU A 202 -4.65 2.37 22.27
CA GLU A 202 -5.37 1.75 21.15
C GLU A 202 -5.65 2.71 19.98
N LYS A 203 -5.91 3.99 20.29
CA LYS A 203 -6.12 5.05 19.28
C LYS A 203 -4.96 5.20 18.28
N PHE A 204 -3.76 4.70 18.59
CA PHE A 204 -2.58 4.76 17.72
C PHE A 204 -2.41 3.55 16.81
N ASN A 205 -3.15 2.45 17.04
CA ASN A 205 -3.04 1.26 16.21
C ASN A 205 -3.41 1.55 14.75
N LYS A 206 -4.41 2.42 14.52
CA LYS A 206 -4.81 2.87 13.17
C LYS A 206 -3.65 3.52 12.42
N ASN A 207 -2.82 4.31 13.10
CA ASN A 207 -1.69 5.01 12.48
C ASN A 207 -0.59 4.05 12.04
N LEU A 208 -0.53 2.86 12.64
CA LEU A 208 0.40 1.78 12.30
C LEU A 208 -0.19 0.79 11.28
N GLY A 209 -1.39 1.05 10.76
CA GLY A 209 -2.05 0.21 9.76
C GLY A 209 -2.81 -1.00 10.32
N TYR A 210 -3.10 -1.02 11.63
CA TYR A 210 -3.84 -2.11 12.27
C TYR A 210 -5.25 -1.69 12.71
N PHE A 211 -6.18 -2.64 12.74
CA PHE A 211 -7.54 -2.42 13.21
C PHE A 211 -7.57 -2.23 14.74
N VAL A 212 -8.45 -1.32 15.18
CA VAL A 212 -8.75 -1.08 16.61
C VAL A 212 -9.43 -2.31 17.18
N GLY A 213 -9.07 -2.71 18.39
CA GLY A 213 -9.61 -3.89 19.08
C GLY A 213 -8.96 -5.22 18.71
N GLU A 214 -8.11 -5.26 17.68
CA GLU A 214 -7.50 -6.52 17.20
C GLU A 214 -6.01 -6.66 17.53
N THR A 215 -5.32 -5.55 17.80
CA THR A 215 -3.87 -5.55 18.03
C THR A 215 -3.47 -4.58 19.12
N ILE A 216 -2.36 -4.86 19.79
CA ILE A 216 -1.65 -3.94 20.68
C ILE A 216 -0.32 -3.63 20.03
N CYS A 217 -0.02 -2.35 19.84
CA CYS A 217 1.22 -1.90 19.22
C CYS A 217 2.16 -1.25 20.24
N GLY A 218 3.46 -1.30 19.96
CA GLY A 218 4.45 -0.65 20.78
C GLY A 218 5.81 -0.52 20.13
N MET A 219 6.77 -0.01 20.89
CA MET A 219 8.18 0.09 20.50
C MET A 219 9.13 -0.24 21.65
N CYS A 220 10.32 -0.70 21.31
CA CYS A 220 11.43 -0.82 22.24
C CYS A 220 12.49 0.26 21.96
N LEU A 221 12.98 0.89 23.03
CA LEU A 221 14.03 1.92 22.95
C LEU A 221 14.94 1.88 24.18
N LYS A 222 16.21 2.27 24.03
CA LYS A 222 17.13 2.40 25.17
C LYS A 222 16.70 3.55 26.08
N LYS A 223 16.99 3.44 27.38
CA LYS A 223 16.69 4.49 28.38
C LYS A 223 17.31 5.84 28.04
N GLU A 224 18.57 5.86 27.62
CA GLU A 224 19.27 7.09 27.18
C GLU A 224 18.56 7.73 25.98
N THR A 225 18.13 6.93 25.01
CA THR A 225 17.38 7.39 23.83
C THR A 225 16.04 8.00 24.24
N PHE A 226 15.34 7.37 25.18
CA PHE A 226 14.11 7.92 25.75
C PHE A 226 14.36 9.29 26.41
N LEU A 227 15.32 9.38 27.33
CA LEU A 227 15.63 10.61 28.07
C LEU A 227 16.06 11.76 27.15
N ASN A 228 16.89 11.47 26.15
CA ASN A 228 17.33 12.46 25.17
C ASN A 228 16.21 12.98 24.28
N ARG A 229 15.20 12.15 23.98
CA ARG A 229 14.06 12.53 23.16
C ARG A 229 13.02 13.30 23.97
N ILE A 230 12.64 12.77 25.12
CA ILE A 230 11.54 13.33 25.93
C ILE A 230 11.85 14.73 26.46
N SER A 231 13.13 15.06 26.64
CA SER A 231 13.58 16.40 27.06
C SER A 231 13.46 17.47 25.97
N LYS A 232 13.28 17.08 24.70
CA LYS A 232 13.33 17.98 23.52
C LYS A 232 12.00 18.07 22.78
N THR A 233 10.99 17.35 23.22
CA THR A 233 9.73 17.18 22.50
C THR A 233 8.56 17.51 23.40
N ASP A 234 7.56 18.22 22.89
CA ASP A 234 6.32 18.65 23.56
C ASP A 234 5.19 17.63 23.49
N SER A 235 5.33 16.66 22.57
CA SER A 235 4.40 15.55 22.41
C SER A 235 5.17 14.23 22.28
N PHE A 236 5.01 13.34 23.26
CA PHE A 236 5.47 11.96 23.09
C PHE A 236 4.66 11.22 22.01
N TYR A 237 3.48 11.74 21.68
CA TYR A 237 2.67 11.36 20.52
C TYR A 237 3.31 11.92 19.21
N PRO A 238 3.10 11.27 18.06
CA PRO A 238 4.18 10.84 17.19
C PRO A 238 4.75 11.92 16.25
N ASN A 239 5.82 12.59 16.67
CA ASN A 239 6.95 12.83 15.73
C ASN A 239 7.82 11.57 15.55
N ILE A 240 7.61 10.56 16.42
CA ILE A 240 8.38 9.30 16.46
C ILE A 240 7.83 8.26 15.46
N VAL A 241 6.51 8.16 15.28
CA VAL A 241 5.89 7.23 14.31
C VAL A 241 5.75 7.86 12.93
N ILE A 242 5.52 9.17 12.84
CA ILE A 242 5.25 9.83 11.57
C ILE A 242 6.52 9.97 10.74
N SER A 243 7.63 10.46 11.29
CA SER A 243 8.86 10.68 10.49
C SER A 243 9.45 9.39 9.91
N GLU A 244 9.52 8.31 10.69
CA GLU A 244 10.02 7.00 10.21
C GLU A 244 9.01 6.32 9.26
N LEU A 245 7.69 6.42 9.49
CA LEU A 245 6.70 5.90 8.53
C LEU A 245 6.59 6.76 7.27
N GLU A 246 6.78 8.07 7.37
CA GLU A 246 6.79 8.99 6.21
C GLU A 246 8.04 8.74 5.37
N GLN A 247 9.22 8.59 5.98
CA GLN A 247 10.43 8.18 5.26
C GLN A 247 10.26 6.81 4.61
N LEU A 248 9.66 5.83 5.30
CA LEU A 248 9.39 4.52 4.70
C LEU A 248 8.32 4.56 3.61
N LYS A 249 7.31 5.42 3.73
CA LYS A 249 6.32 5.66 2.66
C LYS A 249 6.99 6.31 1.44
N ILE A 250 7.88 7.27 1.66
CA ILE A 250 8.67 7.91 0.60
C ILE A 250 9.56 6.87 -0.07
N GLU A 251 10.34 6.08 0.68
CA GLU A 251 11.20 5.03 0.13
C GLU A 251 10.41 3.93 -0.60
N GLN A 252 9.22 3.56 -0.11
CA GLN A 252 8.35 2.58 -0.77
C GLN A 252 7.72 3.15 -2.04
N GLU A 253 7.32 4.43 -2.03
CA GLU A 253 6.80 5.12 -3.19
C GLU A 253 7.91 5.31 -4.25
N GLU A 254 9.12 5.68 -3.84
CA GLU A 254 10.30 5.75 -4.72
C GLU A 254 10.64 4.40 -5.33
N LYS A 255 10.62 3.31 -4.55
CA LYS A 255 10.80 1.95 -5.08
C LYS A 255 9.69 1.56 -6.05
N ARG A 256 8.44 1.89 -5.75
CA ARG A 256 7.30 1.62 -6.63
C ARG A 256 7.40 2.45 -7.93
N GLN A 257 7.81 3.71 -7.83
CA GLN A 257 8.05 4.59 -8.97
C GLN A 257 9.19 4.05 -9.85
N GLU A 258 10.26 3.55 -9.24
CA GLU A 258 11.39 2.94 -9.97
C GLU A 258 10.99 1.62 -10.64
N GLU A 259 10.23 0.76 -9.97
CA GLU A 259 9.65 -0.46 -10.57
C GLU A 259 8.69 -0.13 -11.71
N TRP A 260 7.84 0.88 -11.53
CA TRP A 260 6.94 1.37 -12.56
C TRP A 260 7.71 1.93 -13.76
N ARG A 261 8.78 2.71 -13.54
CA ARG A 261 9.66 3.22 -14.60
C ARG A 261 10.32 2.08 -15.37
N LYS A 262 10.82 1.05 -14.69
CA LYS A 262 11.39 -0.15 -15.34
C LYS A 262 10.35 -0.91 -16.17
N GLN A 263 9.13 -1.06 -15.66
CA GLN A 263 8.04 -1.68 -16.42
C GLN A 263 7.62 -0.84 -17.62
N GLU A 264 7.53 0.48 -17.46
CA GLU A 264 7.19 1.40 -18.54
C GLU A 264 8.25 1.41 -19.64
N GLU A 265 9.54 1.34 -19.26
CA GLU A 265 10.66 1.26 -20.20
C GLU A 265 10.68 -0.09 -20.93
N LEU A 266 10.44 -1.20 -20.23
CA LEU A 266 10.27 -2.52 -20.85
C LEU A 266 9.07 -2.54 -21.81
N TYR A 267 7.94 -1.95 -21.42
CA TYR A 267 6.77 -1.83 -22.28
C TYR A 267 7.06 -0.97 -23.51
N LYS A 268 7.77 0.16 -23.37
CA LYS A 268 8.21 1.01 -24.50
C LYS A 268 9.14 0.24 -25.44
N GLN A 269 10.06 -0.56 -24.91
CA GLN A 269 10.93 -1.42 -25.72
C GLN A 269 10.13 -2.49 -26.47
N GLN A 270 9.17 -3.15 -25.80
CA GLN A 270 8.27 -4.11 -26.45
C GLN A 270 7.42 -3.45 -27.54
N GLN A 271 6.90 -2.24 -27.31
CA GLN A 271 6.17 -1.48 -28.32
C GLN A 271 7.06 -1.06 -29.49
N GLN A 272 8.34 -0.73 -29.26
CA GLN A 272 9.30 -0.45 -30.31
C GLN A 272 9.66 -1.71 -31.12
N GLU A 273 9.84 -2.87 -30.48
CA GLU A 273 10.08 -4.13 -31.19
C GLU A 273 8.85 -4.58 -32.00
N LEU A 274 7.64 -4.45 -31.42
CA LEU A 274 6.39 -4.69 -32.12
C LEU A 274 6.21 -3.73 -33.31
N SER A 275 6.59 -2.46 -33.18
CA SER A 275 6.51 -1.50 -34.29
C SER A 275 7.54 -1.81 -35.39
N LYS A 276 8.77 -2.21 -35.04
CA LYS A 276 9.79 -2.66 -36.00
C LYS A 276 9.32 -3.85 -36.85
N ILE A 277 8.51 -4.75 -36.29
CA ILE A 277 7.95 -5.92 -37.00
C ILE A 277 6.68 -5.57 -37.78
N LYS A 278 5.81 -4.70 -37.23
CA LYS A 278 4.47 -4.40 -37.78
C LYS A 278 4.51 -3.46 -39.00
N TYR A 279 5.37 -2.45 -38.99
CA TYR A 279 5.40 -1.42 -40.06
C TYR A 279 5.83 -1.96 -41.44
N PRO A 280 6.87 -2.81 -41.58
CA PRO A 280 7.27 -3.34 -42.89
C PRO A 280 6.25 -4.31 -43.50
N LYS A 281 5.48 -5.04 -42.69
CA LYS A 281 4.44 -5.96 -43.16
C LYS A 281 3.24 -5.19 -43.72
N GLU A 282 2.79 -4.14 -43.04
CA GLU A 282 1.68 -3.29 -43.49
C GLU A 282 2.03 -2.43 -44.70
N GLU A 283 3.27 -1.95 -44.82
CA GLU A 283 3.74 -1.12 -45.93
C GLU A 283 3.57 -1.84 -47.28
N LYS A 284 3.93 -3.12 -47.35
CA LYS A 284 3.77 -3.91 -48.59
C LYS A 284 2.31 -4.05 -49.04
N TRP A 285 1.37 -4.21 -48.10
CA TRP A 285 -0.06 -4.23 -48.41
C TRP A 285 -0.54 -2.85 -48.90
N ARG A 286 -0.07 -1.76 -48.28
CA ARG A 286 -0.43 -0.39 -48.70
C ARG A 286 0.10 -0.07 -50.09
N ASP A 287 1.33 -0.47 -50.40
CA ASP A 287 1.93 -0.27 -51.72
C ASP A 287 1.18 -1.06 -52.79
N ALA A 288 0.80 -2.31 -52.49
CA ALA A 288 -0.01 -3.13 -53.39
C ALA A 288 -1.40 -2.49 -53.64
N ILE A 289 -2.07 -1.99 -52.59
CA ILE A 289 -3.35 -1.28 -52.73
C ILE A 289 -3.19 -0.01 -53.57
N PHE A 290 -2.13 0.76 -53.34
CA PHE A 290 -1.82 1.95 -54.11
C PHE A 290 -1.58 1.63 -55.60
N ASN A 291 -0.87 0.54 -55.89
CA ASN A 291 -0.65 0.08 -57.27
C ASN A 291 -1.96 -0.32 -57.94
N ILE A 292 -2.85 -1.04 -57.24
CA ILE A 292 -4.18 -1.40 -57.75
C ILE A 292 -5.01 -0.15 -58.08
N LYS A 293 -4.97 0.86 -57.21
CA LYS A 293 -5.61 2.16 -57.48
C LYS A 293 -5.07 2.78 -58.77
N LEU A 294 -3.76 2.76 -58.99
CA LEU A 294 -3.14 3.28 -60.20
C LEU A 294 -3.55 2.47 -61.43
N ASP A 295 -3.59 1.15 -61.33
CA ASP A 295 -4.04 0.26 -62.41
C ASP A 295 -5.50 0.53 -62.79
N ILE A 296 -6.39 0.72 -61.80
CA ILE A 296 -7.78 1.12 -62.04
C ILE A 296 -7.84 2.49 -62.71
N LYS A 297 -7.12 3.48 -62.19
CA LYS A 297 -7.10 4.84 -62.75
C LYS A 297 -6.63 4.87 -64.21
N ASN A 298 -5.68 4.00 -64.55
CA ASN A 298 -5.08 3.91 -65.87
C ASN A 298 -5.76 2.88 -66.80
N GLY A 299 -6.85 2.22 -66.35
CA GLY A 299 -7.54 1.19 -67.13
C GLY A 299 -6.72 -0.08 -67.39
N LYS A 300 -5.72 -0.36 -66.54
CA LYS A 300 -4.79 -1.49 -66.65
C LYS A 300 -5.10 -2.64 -65.69
N LEU A 301 -6.22 -2.58 -64.98
CA LEU A 301 -6.60 -3.62 -64.03
C LEU A 301 -6.84 -4.95 -64.76
N ASN A 302 -6.05 -5.98 -64.46
CA ASN A 302 -6.16 -7.31 -65.06
C ASN A 302 -6.13 -8.40 -63.96
N PRO A 303 -7.26 -8.65 -63.28
CA PRO A 303 -7.30 -9.56 -62.15
C PRO A 303 -7.26 -11.03 -62.59
N VAL A 304 -6.56 -11.87 -61.85
CA VAL A 304 -6.56 -13.32 -62.04
C VAL A 304 -7.93 -13.87 -61.64
N LYS A 305 -8.57 -14.61 -62.54
CA LYS A 305 -9.87 -15.24 -62.28
C LYS A 305 -9.66 -16.49 -61.44
N LEU A 306 -10.39 -16.56 -60.32
CA LEU A 306 -10.42 -17.72 -59.43
C LEU A 306 -11.75 -18.45 -59.55
N SER A 307 -11.70 -19.78 -59.45
CA SER A 307 -12.86 -20.66 -59.36
C SER A 307 -12.73 -21.60 -58.16
N ILE A 308 -13.87 -22.12 -57.71
CA ILE A 308 -13.93 -23.12 -56.64
C ILE A 308 -14.24 -24.48 -57.27
N THR A 309 -13.44 -25.50 -56.96
CA THR A 309 -13.67 -26.87 -57.42
C THR A 309 -14.71 -27.58 -56.55
N LYS A 310 -15.19 -28.75 -57.02
CA LYS A 310 -16.13 -29.57 -56.23
C LYS A 310 -15.52 -30.09 -54.93
N GLU A 311 -14.20 -30.23 -54.92
CA GLU A 311 -13.39 -30.68 -53.78
C GLU A 311 -13.12 -29.54 -52.78
N GLY A 312 -13.59 -28.32 -53.05
CA GLY A 312 -13.41 -27.16 -52.18
C GLY A 312 -12.05 -26.48 -52.35
N GLU A 313 -11.45 -26.55 -53.54
CA GLU A 313 -10.18 -25.87 -53.81
C GLU A 313 -10.40 -24.56 -54.56
N ILE A 314 -9.70 -23.50 -54.16
CA ILE A 314 -9.67 -22.21 -54.86
C ILE A 314 -8.51 -22.26 -55.84
N LEU A 315 -8.81 -22.32 -57.14
CA LEU A 315 -7.82 -22.46 -58.20
C LEU A 315 -7.88 -21.29 -59.19
N ASP A 316 -6.73 -20.96 -59.80
CA ASP A 316 -6.71 -20.20 -61.05
C ASP A 316 -6.71 -21.12 -62.28
N LYS A 317 -6.71 -20.52 -63.48
CA LYS A 317 -6.69 -21.24 -64.76
C LYS A 317 -5.46 -22.15 -64.96
N ASP A 318 -4.39 -21.92 -64.21
CA ASP A 318 -3.13 -22.67 -64.27
C ASP A 318 -3.07 -23.72 -63.13
N ASN A 319 -4.20 -23.97 -62.44
CA ASN A 319 -4.35 -24.87 -61.30
C ASN A 319 -3.50 -24.50 -60.06
N LYS A 320 -3.13 -23.22 -59.89
CA LYS A 320 -2.49 -22.77 -58.64
C LYS A 320 -3.52 -22.67 -57.54
N LYS A 321 -3.17 -23.13 -56.34
CA LYS A 321 -4.06 -23.20 -55.18
C LYS A 321 -3.95 -21.98 -54.28
N TYR A 322 -5.09 -21.42 -53.89
CA TYR A 322 -5.18 -20.19 -53.07
C TYR A 322 -5.84 -20.41 -51.70
N ASN A 323 -6.26 -21.63 -51.35
CA ASN A 323 -6.78 -21.94 -50.02
C ASN A 323 -5.75 -21.62 -48.93
N GLY A 324 -6.22 -21.07 -47.81
CA GLY A 324 -5.41 -20.72 -46.66
C GLY A 324 -4.52 -19.48 -46.85
N LEU A 325 -4.60 -18.80 -47.99
CA LEU A 325 -3.81 -17.59 -48.23
C LEU A 325 -4.45 -16.36 -47.60
N LYS A 326 -3.59 -15.41 -47.24
CA LYS A 326 -4.02 -14.12 -46.71
C LYS A 326 -4.50 -13.22 -47.86
N CYS A 327 -5.73 -12.75 -47.78
CA CYS A 327 -6.37 -11.88 -48.75
C CYS A 327 -7.00 -10.65 -48.10
N MET A 328 -7.24 -9.62 -48.90
CA MET A 328 -8.04 -8.45 -48.56
C MET A 328 -9.08 -8.23 -49.64
N VAL A 329 -10.35 -8.09 -49.25
CA VAL A 329 -11.43 -7.71 -50.17
C VAL A 329 -11.36 -6.21 -50.42
N LEU A 330 -11.35 -5.82 -51.70
CA LEU A 330 -11.19 -4.43 -52.12
C LEU A 330 -12.48 -3.83 -52.69
N GLY A 331 -13.34 -4.64 -53.28
CA GLY A 331 -14.59 -4.20 -53.88
C GLY A 331 -15.47 -5.36 -54.33
N ILE A 332 -16.76 -5.09 -54.43
CA ILE A 332 -17.77 -6.06 -54.86
C ILE A 332 -18.63 -5.38 -55.93
N LYS A 333 -18.76 -6.05 -57.06
CA LYS A 333 -19.65 -5.64 -58.15
C LYS A 333 -20.82 -6.61 -58.23
N SER A 334 -22.02 -6.11 -57.98
CA SER A 334 -23.24 -6.92 -57.95
C SER A 334 -24.12 -6.63 -59.17
N TYR A 335 -24.63 -7.67 -59.82
CA TYR A 335 -25.51 -7.51 -60.98
C TYR A 335 -26.56 -8.63 -61.04
N PRO A 336 -27.77 -8.34 -61.57
CA PRO A 336 -28.82 -9.34 -61.71
C PRO A 336 -28.43 -10.41 -62.74
N SER A 337 -28.86 -11.64 -62.49
CA SER A 337 -28.65 -12.79 -63.37
C SER A 337 -29.85 -13.73 -63.31
N VAL A 338 -30.02 -14.55 -64.35
CA VAL A 338 -31.11 -15.52 -64.45
C VAL A 338 -30.52 -16.90 -64.72
N TYR A 339 -30.95 -17.89 -63.96
CA TYR A 339 -30.58 -19.29 -64.15
C TYR A 339 -31.81 -20.17 -63.92
N ASN A 340 -32.13 -21.00 -64.91
CA ASN A 340 -33.34 -21.83 -64.93
C ASN A 340 -34.63 -21.06 -64.59
N GLY A 341 -34.75 -19.81 -65.09
CA GLY A 341 -35.94 -18.96 -64.89
C GLY A 341 -36.03 -18.24 -63.53
N ASN A 342 -35.08 -18.48 -62.62
CA ASN A 342 -35.02 -17.78 -61.34
C ASN A 342 -34.02 -16.62 -61.39
N GLU A 343 -34.45 -15.44 -60.93
CA GLU A 343 -33.58 -14.29 -60.74
C GLU A 343 -32.69 -14.45 -59.49
N TYR A 344 -31.42 -14.12 -59.62
CA TYR A 344 -30.47 -14.08 -58.51
C TYR A 344 -29.40 -13.02 -58.76
N THR A 345 -28.80 -12.52 -57.68
CA THR A 345 -27.67 -11.57 -57.78
C THR A 345 -26.35 -12.34 -57.91
N LYS A 346 -25.55 -11.99 -58.91
CA LYS A 346 -24.14 -12.40 -59.01
C LYS A 346 -23.26 -11.33 -58.40
N ASN A 347 -22.21 -11.76 -57.71
CA ASN A 347 -21.23 -10.87 -57.08
C ASN A 347 -19.83 -11.21 -57.60
N ASP A 348 -19.19 -10.24 -58.23
CA ASP A 348 -17.79 -10.34 -58.61
C ASP A 348 -16.96 -9.66 -57.52
N VAL A 349 -16.21 -10.44 -56.76
CA VAL A 349 -15.42 -9.95 -55.62
C VAL A 349 -13.97 -9.74 -56.05
N LEU A 350 -13.52 -8.49 -55.99
CA LEU A 350 -12.13 -8.10 -56.22
C LEU A 350 -11.33 -8.26 -54.92
N MET A 351 -10.27 -9.06 -54.97
CA MET A 351 -9.44 -9.36 -53.81
C MET A 351 -7.96 -9.17 -54.13
N LEU A 352 -7.20 -8.73 -53.14
CA LEU A 352 -5.76 -8.74 -53.15
C LEU A 352 -5.25 -9.90 -52.30
N ILE A 353 -4.50 -10.83 -52.89
CA ILE A 353 -3.98 -12.02 -52.20
C ILE A 353 -2.45 -11.94 -52.12
N ASN A 354 -1.90 -12.25 -50.95
CA ASN A 354 -0.47 -12.46 -50.77
C ASN A 354 -0.13 -13.94 -51.06
N TYR A 355 0.51 -14.19 -52.20
CA TYR A 355 0.96 -15.49 -52.67
C TYR A 355 2.49 -15.47 -52.74
N ASP A 356 3.18 -16.29 -51.94
CA ASP A 356 4.65 -16.37 -51.90
C ASP A 356 5.36 -15.00 -51.83
N ASN A 357 4.92 -14.13 -50.91
CA ASN A 357 5.42 -12.76 -50.72
C ASN A 357 5.19 -11.82 -51.93
N LYS A 358 4.34 -12.20 -52.88
CA LYS A 358 3.89 -11.35 -53.99
C LYS A 358 2.40 -11.08 -53.88
N PHE A 359 2.03 -9.85 -54.20
CA PHE A 359 0.64 -9.42 -54.21
C PHE A 359 0.01 -9.65 -55.57
N ILE A 360 -1.07 -10.43 -55.57
CA ILE A 360 -1.83 -10.79 -56.78
C ILE A 360 -3.23 -10.22 -56.64
N THR A 361 -3.64 -9.42 -57.63
CA THR A 361 -5.03 -8.97 -57.77
C THR A 361 -5.84 -10.09 -58.41
N THR A 362 -6.94 -10.46 -57.75
CA THR A 362 -7.78 -11.59 -58.14
C THR A 362 -9.24 -11.18 -58.18
N ILE A 363 -10.03 -11.92 -58.96
CA ILE A 363 -11.48 -11.76 -59.04
C ILE A 363 -12.12 -13.14 -58.92
N MET A 364 -13.16 -13.23 -58.09
CA MET A 364 -13.91 -14.47 -57.89
C MET A 364 -15.40 -14.20 -58.01
N HIS A 365 -16.09 -15.06 -58.74
CA HIS A 365 -17.54 -15.03 -58.83
C HIS A 365 -18.14 -15.77 -57.64
N ILE A 366 -18.97 -15.08 -56.85
CA ILE A 366 -19.62 -15.64 -55.66
C ILE A 366 -21.14 -15.47 -55.79
N PRO A 367 -21.91 -16.58 -55.92
CA PRO A 367 -23.37 -16.55 -55.89
C PRO A 367 -23.91 -16.00 -54.57
N SER A 368 -25.03 -15.26 -54.62
CA SER A 368 -25.66 -14.71 -53.41
C SER A 368 -26.16 -15.78 -52.43
N SER A 369 -26.43 -17.00 -52.88
CA SER A 369 -26.80 -18.12 -51.99
C SER A 369 -25.65 -18.58 -51.08
N ILE A 370 -24.39 -18.38 -51.49
CA ILE A 370 -23.20 -18.63 -50.67
C ILE A 370 -22.97 -17.47 -49.69
N LEU A 371 -23.65 -16.34 -49.89
CA LEU A 371 -23.48 -15.11 -49.12
C LEU A 371 -24.55 -14.91 -48.04
N HIS A 372 -25.71 -15.56 -48.14
CA HIS A 372 -26.88 -15.32 -47.28
C HIS A 372 -27.06 -16.30 -46.11
N ASP A 373 -26.13 -17.22 -45.87
CA ASP A 373 -26.23 -18.06 -44.66
C ASP A 373 -25.81 -17.22 -43.44
N TYR A 374 -26.64 -17.18 -42.39
CA TYR A 374 -26.49 -16.29 -41.21
C TYR A 374 -25.18 -16.51 -40.42
N SER A 375 -24.40 -17.53 -40.77
CA SER A 375 -23.06 -17.85 -40.30
C SER A 375 -21.92 -17.08 -41.00
N ILE A 376 -22.21 -16.39 -42.12
CA ILE A 376 -21.19 -15.85 -43.05
C ILE A 376 -20.94 -14.34 -42.85
N GLY A 377 -21.52 -13.72 -41.82
CA GLY A 377 -21.19 -12.35 -41.43
C GLY A 377 -21.31 -11.37 -42.59
N PHE A 378 -22.50 -11.24 -43.17
CA PHE A 378 -22.72 -10.31 -44.29
C PHE A 378 -22.46 -8.84 -43.89
N ASP A 379 -22.46 -8.53 -42.59
CA ASP A 379 -21.92 -7.28 -42.04
C ASP A 379 -20.42 -7.08 -42.33
N LEU A 380 -19.64 -8.11 -42.70
CA LEU A 380 -18.19 -8.05 -42.94
C LEU A 380 -17.80 -7.64 -44.37
N LEU A 381 -18.71 -7.71 -45.34
CA LEU A 381 -18.45 -7.34 -46.75
C LEU A 381 -19.12 -6.03 -47.17
N TYR A 382 -20.03 -5.51 -46.34
CA TYR A 382 -20.65 -4.19 -46.48
C TYR A 382 -20.23 -3.30 -45.29
N GLY A 383 -19.37 -2.30 -45.51
CA GLY A 383 -18.96 -1.33 -44.48
C GLY A 383 -17.46 -1.07 -44.41
N ASN A 384 -16.98 -0.58 -43.26
CA ASN A 384 -15.58 -0.18 -42.98
C ASN A 384 -14.57 -1.36 -42.95
N TYR A 385 -14.75 -2.40 -43.77
CA TYR A 385 -14.00 -3.66 -43.66
C TYR A 385 -12.89 -3.84 -44.69
N ASN A 386 -12.63 -2.85 -45.54
CA ASN A 386 -11.50 -2.83 -46.48
C ASN A 386 -10.12 -2.76 -45.79
N TYR A 387 -10.04 -2.78 -44.45
CA TYR A 387 -8.81 -2.64 -43.67
C TYR A 387 -8.30 -3.96 -43.09
N PHE A 388 -8.86 -5.07 -43.55
CA PHE A 388 -8.79 -6.35 -42.89
C PHE A 388 -8.17 -7.40 -43.81
N ILE A 389 -7.07 -7.98 -43.35
CA ILE A 389 -6.44 -9.14 -43.96
C ILE A 389 -7.10 -10.37 -43.34
N ARG A 390 -7.48 -11.34 -44.18
CA ARG A 390 -8.19 -12.56 -43.80
C ARG A 390 -7.57 -13.77 -44.44
N THR A 391 -7.63 -14.92 -43.78
CA THR A 391 -7.31 -16.21 -44.37
C THR A 391 -8.52 -16.70 -45.17
N ILE A 392 -8.37 -16.96 -46.47
CA ILE A 392 -9.47 -17.47 -47.31
C ILE A 392 -9.51 -19.01 -47.27
N SER A 393 -10.60 -19.58 -46.77
CA SER A 393 -10.78 -21.03 -46.63
C SER A 393 -12.08 -21.47 -47.30
N VAL A 394 -12.11 -22.71 -47.79
CA VAL A 394 -13.33 -23.33 -48.31
C VAL A 394 -13.55 -24.60 -47.53
N ILE A 395 -14.74 -24.75 -46.96
CA ILE A 395 -15.14 -25.93 -46.20
C ILE A 395 -16.18 -26.68 -47.04
N PRO A 396 -15.90 -27.91 -47.49
CA PRO A 396 -16.89 -28.73 -48.19
C PRO A 396 -17.98 -29.19 -47.21
N TYR A 397 -19.24 -29.10 -47.63
CA TYR A 397 -20.42 -29.50 -46.85
C TYR A 397 -21.41 -30.27 -47.74
N TYR A 398 -21.40 -31.60 -47.66
CA TYR A 398 -22.16 -32.51 -48.53
C TYR A 398 -21.94 -32.24 -50.03
N ASP A 399 -22.98 -31.83 -50.76
CA ASP A 399 -22.97 -31.46 -52.19
C ASP A 399 -22.68 -29.96 -52.43
N LYS A 400 -22.35 -29.22 -51.37
CA LYS A 400 -22.09 -27.78 -51.37
C LYS A 400 -20.72 -27.45 -50.77
N TYR A 401 -20.32 -26.19 -50.90
CA TYR A 401 -19.12 -25.64 -50.27
C TYR A 401 -19.43 -24.28 -49.64
N SER A 402 -18.79 -23.98 -48.51
CA SER A 402 -18.87 -22.69 -47.81
C SER A 402 -17.53 -21.97 -47.91
N LEU A 403 -17.54 -20.70 -48.31
CA LEU A 403 -16.34 -19.85 -48.34
C LEU A 403 -16.25 -19.05 -47.03
N TRP A 404 -15.09 -19.10 -46.39
CA TRP A 404 -14.81 -18.48 -45.10
C TRP A 404 -13.65 -17.49 -45.21
N PHE A 405 -13.75 -16.41 -44.43
CA PHE A 405 -12.71 -15.38 -44.29
C PHE A 405 -12.34 -15.28 -42.81
N GLU A 406 -11.33 -16.03 -42.40
CA GLU A 406 -10.94 -16.24 -41.00
C GLU A 406 -9.77 -15.33 -40.59
N ASP A 407 -9.47 -15.27 -39.28
CA ASP A 407 -8.35 -14.55 -38.65
C ASP A 407 -8.21 -13.06 -39.00
N ASP A 408 -8.83 -12.18 -38.22
CA ASP A 408 -8.89 -10.76 -38.54
C ASP A 408 -7.67 -9.92 -38.18
N GLU A 409 -6.67 -9.90 -39.06
CA GLU A 409 -5.55 -8.95 -38.96
C GLU A 409 -5.96 -7.58 -39.53
N ARG A 410 -6.02 -6.55 -38.68
CA ARG A 410 -6.33 -5.17 -39.10
C ARG A 410 -5.06 -4.40 -39.49
N ILE A 411 -5.08 -3.79 -40.67
CA ILE A 411 -4.07 -2.78 -41.08
C ILE A 411 -4.42 -1.44 -40.42
N TRP A 412 -3.42 -0.74 -39.88
CA TRP A 412 -3.63 0.57 -39.28
C TRP A 412 -4.20 1.58 -40.29
N THR A 413 -5.37 2.16 -40.04
CA THR A 413 -6.00 3.05 -41.01
C THR A 413 -5.27 4.40 -41.05
N THR A 414 -4.73 4.79 -42.21
CA THR A 414 -4.30 6.17 -42.48
C THR A 414 -5.29 6.84 -43.41
N GLU A 415 -5.35 8.18 -43.38
CA GLU A 415 -6.25 8.93 -44.26
C GLU A 415 -6.00 8.64 -45.75
N LYS A 416 -4.72 8.46 -46.13
CA LYS A 416 -4.34 8.05 -47.49
C LYS A 416 -4.90 6.66 -47.85
N LEU A 417 -4.67 5.66 -47.00
CA LEU A 417 -5.14 4.29 -47.24
C LEU A 417 -6.67 4.25 -47.35
N LYS A 418 -7.37 4.99 -46.50
CA LYS A 418 -8.83 5.14 -46.56
C LYS A 418 -9.29 5.68 -47.90
N LYS A 419 -8.70 6.79 -48.36
CA LYS A 419 -9.01 7.38 -49.68
C LYS A 419 -8.71 6.43 -50.84
N ASP A 420 -7.63 5.65 -50.74
CA ASP A 420 -7.26 4.69 -51.78
C ASP A 420 -8.25 3.53 -51.87
N LEU A 421 -8.65 2.95 -50.74
CA LEU A 421 -9.64 1.87 -50.68
C LEU A 421 -11.05 2.33 -51.09
N GLU A 422 -11.47 3.53 -50.66
CA GLU A 422 -12.74 4.13 -51.09
C GLU A 422 -12.77 4.37 -52.61
N PHE A 423 -11.66 4.84 -53.19
CA PHE A 423 -11.55 5.01 -54.63
C PHE A 423 -11.69 3.68 -55.37
N ILE A 424 -10.96 2.65 -54.95
CA ILE A 424 -11.00 1.31 -55.56
C ILE A 424 -12.42 0.75 -55.50
N SER A 425 -13.03 0.75 -54.30
CA SER A 425 -14.38 0.22 -54.09
C SER A 425 -15.41 0.95 -54.96
N ASN A 426 -15.38 2.29 -55.01
CA ASN A 426 -16.34 3.08 -55.78
C ASN A 426 -16.17 2.95 -57.30
N LYS A 427 -14.94 2.75 -57.79
CA LYS A 427 -14.69 2.57 -59.23
C LYS A 427 -14.98 1.17 -59.72
N TYR A 428 -14.92 0.18 -58.83
CA TYR A 428 -15.17 -1.22 -59.16
C TYR A 428 -16.65 -1.63 -59.05
N LYS A 429 -17.43 -0.94 -58.20
CA LYS A 429 -18.88 -1.15 -58.03
C LYS A 429 -19.69 -1.11 -59.32
#